data_AF-A0A661IX25-F1
#
_entry.id   AF-A0A661IX25-F1
#
_cell.length_a   1.000
_cell.length_b   1.000
_cell.length_c   1.000
_cell.angle_alpha   90.00
_cell.angle_beta   90.00
_cell.angle_gamma   90.00
#
_symmetry.space_group_name_H-M   'P 1'
#
loop_
_entity.id
_entity.type
_entity.pdbx_description
1 polymer ?
#
loop_
_entity_poly.entity_id
_entity_poly.type
_entity_poly.pdbx_seq_one_letter_code
_entity_poly.pdbx_strand_id
1 'polypeptide(L)'
;MAELIVLTISIIILYTLVDVWMNITYRVDLINFIFLLMLPKGIVYKLVSDDPSLIRHIINPSYKLQLIVINQSYAYLEDIRNPNPVIQMKAVENNINNLTLIEQPTEDVARYVMEHRPECARWIKSSRLPKKLQLEIKLLII
;
A
#
# COMPACT_ATOMS: atom_id res chain seq x y z
N MET A 1 29.17 -20.02 -32.36
CA MET A 1 30.07 -19.28 -31.44
C MET A 1 29.69 -17.80 -31.37
N ALA A 2 29.55 -17.09 -32.49
CA ALA A 2 29.14 -15.68 -32.52
C ALA A 2 27.75 -15.40 -31.93
N GLU A 3 26.75 -16.24 -32.23
CA GLU A 3 25.38 -16.07 -31.70
C GLU A 3 25.30 -16.14 -30.17
N LEU A 4 26.10 -17.02 -29.56
CA LEU A 4 26.19 -17.15 -28.11
C LEU A 4 26.80 -15.90 -27.46
N ILE A 5 27.81 -15.30 -28.10
CA ILE A 5 28.45 -14.06 -27.65
C ILE A 5 27.49 -12.87 -27.76
N VAL A 6 26.73 -12.79 -28.85
CA VAL A 6 25.72 -11.73 -29.02
C VAL A 6 24.62 -11.85 -27.97
N LEU A 7 24.17 -13.06 -27.68
CA LEU A 7 23.16 -13.32 -26.64
C LEU A 7 23.67 -12.93 -25.25
N THR A 8 24.92 -13.28 -24.89
CA THR A 8 25.48 -12.97 -23.57
C THR A 8 25.69 -11.47 -23.39
N ILE A 9 26.18 -10.76 -24.42
CA ILE A 9 26.32 -9.30 -24.39
C ILE A 9 24.95 -8.63 -24.26
N SER A 10 23.94 -9.12 -24.98
CA SER A 10 22.56 -8.59 -24.92
C SER A 10 21.95 -8.77 -23.52
N ILE A 11 22.17 -9.91 -22.88
CA ILE A 11 21.72 -10.17 -21.50
C ILE A 11 22.43 -9.24 -20.50
N ILE A 12 23.74 -9.02 -20.65
CA ILE A 12 24.52 -8.12 -19.77
C ILE A 12 24.05 -6.67 -19.93
N ILE A 13 23.81 -6.21 -21.17
CA ILE A 13 23.28 -4.87 -21.43
C ILE A 13 21.87 -4.75 -20.84
N LEU A 14 21.00 -5.75 -21.02
CA LEU A 14 19.68 -5.75 -20.42
C LEU A 14 19.76 -5.69 -18.89
N TYR A 15 20.62 -6.48 -18.27
CA TYR A 15 20.80 -6.50 -16.82
C TYR A 15 21.31 -5.15 -16.28
N THR A 16 22.29 -4.54 -16.96
CA THR A 16 22.82 -3.22 -16.57
C THR A 16 21.81 -2.10 -16.79
N LEU A 17 21.02 -2.15 -17.87
CA LEU A 17 19.94 -1.18 -18.11
C LEU A 17 18.80 -1.33 -17.10
N VAL A 18 18.43 -2.56 -16.74
CA VAL A 18 17.47 -2.85 -15.67
C VAL A 18 18.00 -2.36 -14.33
N ASP A 19 19.27 -2.60 -14.01
CA ASP A 19 19.90 -2.11 -12.77
C ASP A 19 19.95 -0.58 -12.74
N VAL A 20 20.33 0.10 -13.83
CA VAL A 20 20.35 1.57 -13.92
C VAL A 20 18.94 2.16 -13.79
N TRP A 21 17.95 1.57 -14.46
CA TRP A 21 16.57 2.00 -14.39
C TRP A 21 15.98 1.82 -12.98
N MET A 22 16.22 0.66 -12.36
CA MET A 22 15.86 0.39 -10.97
C MET A 22 16.54 1.41 -10.04
N ASN A 23 17.83 1.70 -10.25
CA ASN A 23 18.59 2.66 -9.47
C ASN A 23 17.98 4.07 -9.52
N ILE A 24 17.50 4.54 -10.68
CA ILE A 24 16.87 5.86 -10.81
C ILE A 24 15.57 5.95 -10.00
N THR A 25 14.68 4.96 -10.09
CA THR A 25 13.41 4.98 -9.35
C THR A 25 13.65 4.96 -7.84
N TYR A 26 14.53 4.09 -7.35
CA TYR A 26 14.90 4.05 -5.92
C TYR A 26 15.57 5.37 -5.47
N ARG A 27 16.30 6.07 -6.35
CA ARG A 27 16.86 7.39 -6.03
C ARG A 27 15.76 8.42 -5.84
N VAL A 28 14.75 8.44 -6.71
CA VAL A 28 13.64 9.41 -6.62
C VAL A 28 12.83 9.18 -5.35
N ASP A 29 12.49 7.92 -5.03
CA ASP A 29 11.75 7.60 -3.80
C ASP A 29 12.53 8.00 -2.54
N LEU A 30 13.85 7.76 -2.53
CA LEU A 30 14.73 8.16 -1.44
C LEU A 30 14.83 9.69 -1.33
N ILE A 31 14.94 10.39 -2.45
CA ILE A 31 14.97 11.86 -2.49
C ILE A 31 13.66 12.42 -1.94
N ASN A 32 12.50 11.91 -2.38
CA ASN A 32 11.19 12.36 -1.89
C ASN A 32 11.05 12.11 -0.38
N PHE A 33 11.48 10.94 0.10
CA PHE A 33 11.50 10.65 1.53
C PHE A 33 12.37 11.64 2.31
N ILE A 34 13.62 11.83 1.91
CA ILE A 34 14.56 12.74 2.60
C ILE A 34 14.04 14.18 2.55
N PHE A 35 13.54 14.61 1.39
CA PHE A 35 12.98 15.95 1.21
C PHE A 35 11.80 16.19 2.15
N LEU A 36 10.80 15.31 2.16
CA LEU A 36 9.63 15.44 3.04
C LEU A 36 10.01 15.36 4.53
N LEU A 37 11.02 14.56 4.89
CA LEU A 37 11.50 14.44 6.27
C LEU A 37 12.11 15.75 6.81
N MET A 38 12.76 16.54 5.94
CA MET A 38 13.39 17.80 6.32
C MET A 38 12.40 18.99 6.41
N LEU A 39 11.18 18.83 5.89
CA LEU A 39 10.21 19.92 5.84
C LEU A 39 9.43 20.08 7.16
N PRO A 40 9.04 21.32 7.52
CA PRO A 40 8.07 21.55 8.59
C PRO A 40 6.75 20.85 8.30
N LYS A 41 6.09 20.34 9.36
CA LYS A 41 4.81 19.60 9.25
C LYS A 41 3.75 20.37 8.45
N GLY A 42 3.63 21.69 8.63
CA GLY A 42 2.66 22.49 7.88
C GLY A 42 2.87 22.47 6.36
N ILE A 43 4.13 22.45 5.91
CA ILE A 43 4.47 22.37 4.49
C ILE A 43 4.18 20.96 3.96
N VAL A 44 4.55 19.92 4.72
CA VAL A 44 4.24 18.52 4.36
C VAL A 44 2.73 18.32 4.18
N TYR A 45 1.92 18.88 5.08
CA TYR A 45 0.45 18.80 4.99
C TYR A 45 -0.08 19.45 3.72
N LYS A 46 0.48 20.60 3.33
CA LYS A 46 0.10 21.28 2.09
C LYS A 46 0.48 20.44 0.86
N LEU A 47 1.72 19.97 0.79
CA LEU A 47 2.20 19.15 -0.33
C LEU A 47 1.40 17.87 -0.51
N VAL A 48 1.11 17.15 0.57
CA VAL A 48 0.29 15.92 0.52
C VAL A 48 -1.17 16.23 0.20
N SER A 49 -1.67 17.41 0.57
CA SER A 49 -3.01 17.84 0.15
C SER A 49 -3.06 18.15 -1.35
N ASP A 50 -1.96 18.64 -1.93
CA ASP A 50 -1.87 18.95 -3.36
C ASP A 50 -1.61 17.67 -4.19
N ASP A 51 -0.77 16.75 -3.68
CA ASP A 51 -0.49 15.43 -4.25
C ASP A 51 -0.55 14.34 -3.15
N PRO A 52 -1.68 13.63 -3.01
CA PRO A 52 -1.85 12.59 -2.00
C PRO A 52 -0.89 11.41 -2.13
N SER A 53 -0.37 11.13 -3.34
CA SER A 53 0.53 10.00 -3.58
C SER A 53 1.85 10.16 -2.81
N LEU A 54 2.20 11.39 -2.41
CA LEU A 54 3.38 11.67 -1.60
C LEU A 54 3.34 10.99 -0.22
N ILE A 55 2.17 10.59 0.27
CA ILE A 55 2.04 9.91 1.56
C ILE A 55 2.84 8.59 1.62
N ARG A 56 3.05 7.91 0.49
CA ARG A 56 3.83 6.66 0.41
C ARG A 56 5.29 6.84 0.80
N HIS A 57 5.79 8.07 0.72
CA HIS A 57 7.14 8.46 1.10
C HIS A 57 7.21 8.91 2.57
N ILE A 58 6.11 8.96 3.33
CA ILE A 58 6.11 9.38 4.73
C ILE A 58 6.13 8.14 5.63
N ILE A 59 7.14 8.04 6.49
CA ILE A 59 7.18 7.00 7.51
C ILE A 59 6.17 7.34 8.61
N ASN A 60 5.25 6.42 8.89
CA ASN A 60 4.22 6.55 9.92
C ASN A 60 3.40 7.85 9.78
N PRO A 61 2.67 8.05 8.66
CA PRO A 61 1.88 9.25 8.46
C PRO A 61 0.85 9.40 9.57
N SER A 62 0.73 10.59 10.15
CA SER A 62 -0.22 10.84 11.24
C SER A 62 -1.67 10.60 10.78
N TYR A 63 -2.54 10.20 11.70
CA TYR A 63 -3.97 9.98 11.41
C TYR A 63 -4.61 11.13 10.64
N LYS A 64 -4.34 12.39 11.03
CA LYS A 64 -4.88 13.57 10.34
C LYS A 64 -4.41 13.66 8.89
N LEU A 65 -3.16 13.32 8.60
CA LEU A 65 -2.60 13.33 7.25
C LEU A 65 -3.19 12.20 6.40
N GLN A 66 -3.31 11.00 6.98
CA GLN A 66 -4.01 9.88 6.33
C GLN A 66 -5.46 10.25 5.99
N LEU A 67 -6.15 11.00 6.85
CA LEU A 67 -7.51 11.48 6.62
C LEU A 67 -7.62 12.45 5.45
N ILE A 68 -6.66 13.37 5.32
CA ILE A 68 -6.61 14.33 4.19
C ILE A 68 -6.57 13.56 2.87
N VAL A 69 -5.70 12.55 2.79
CA VAL A 69 -5.52 11.71 1.61
C VAL A 69 -6.78 10.91 1.28
N ILE A 70 -7.35 10.23 2.27
CA ILE A 70 -8.52 9.35 2.06
C ILE A 70 -9.78 10.12 1.71
N ASN A 71 -9.93 11.35 2.21
CA ASN A 71 -11.05 12.22 1.84
C ASN A 71 -11.00 12.64 0.36
N GLN A 72 -9.85 12.56 -0.30
CA GLN A 72 -9.77 12.81 -1.74
C GLN A 72 -10.11 11.56 -2.56
N SER A 73 -9.57 10.40 -2.17
CA SER A 73 -9.91 9.12 -2.76
C SER A 73 -9.47 7.96 -1.87
N TYR A 74 -10.32 6.95 -1.76
CA TYR A 74 -9.95 5.68 -1.10
C TYR A 74 -8.89 4.88 -1.87
N ALA A 75 -8.65 5.18 -3.16
CA ALA A 75 -7.58 4.53 -3.94
C ALA A 75 -6.21 4.71 -3.26
N TYR A 76 -5.94 5.89 -2.69
CA TYR A 76 -4.70 6.18 -1.98
C TYR A 76 -4.51 5.39 -0.68
N LEU A 77 -5.49 4.57 -0.26
CA LEU A 77 -5.31 3.67 0.88
C LEU A 77 -4.15 2.70 0.66
N GLU A 78 -3.89 2.32 -0.59
CA GLU A 78 -2.74 1.46 -0.94
C GLU A 78 -1.38 2.15 -0.72
N ASP A 79 -1.34 3.49 -0.81
CA ASP A 79 -0.15 4.29 -0.58
C ASP A 79 0.13 4.54 0.91
N ILE A 80 -0.86 4.32 1.78
CA ILE A 80 -0.73 4.58 3.21
C ILE A 80 -0.07 3.39 3.89
N ARG A 81 1.16 3.60 4.36
CA ARG A 81 1.83 2.64 5.24
C ARG A 81 1.11 2.58 6.59
N ASN A 82 0.70 1.38 7.01
CA ASN A 82 0.00 1.11 8.27
C ASN A 82 -1.21 2.05 8.46
N PRO A 83 -2.25 1.91 7.61
CA PRO A 83 -3.42 2.77 7.69
C PRO A 83 -4.12 2.58 9.04
N ASN A 84 -4.54 3.68 9.64
CA ASN A 84 -5.20 3.69 10.93
C ASN A 84 -6.46 2.78 10.91
N PRO A 85 -6.75 2.01 11.97
CA PRO A 85 -7.93 1.13 12.01
C PRO A 85 -9.24 1.82 11.63
N VAL A 86 -9.45 3.07 12.06
CA VAL A 86 -10.65 3.86 11.74
C VAL A 86 -10.72 4.17 10.23
N ILE A 87 -9.58 4.42 9.59
CA ILE A 87 -9.51 4.66 8.14
C ILE A 87 -9.79 3.38 7.37
N GLN A 88 -9.23 2.24 7.81
CA GLN A 88 -9.52 0.95 7.20
C GLN A 88 -11.03 0.64 7.25
N MET A 89 -11.66 0.84 8.42
CA MET A 89 -13.09 0.62 8.60
C MET A 89 -13.91 1.54 7.67
N LYS A 90 -13.63 2.85 7.68
CA LYS A 90 -14.31 3.81 6.79
C LYS A 90 -14.21 3.44 5.31
N ALA A 91 -13.08 2.90 4.89
CA ALA A 91 -12.89 2.47 3.50
C ALA A 91 -13.81 1.29 3.14
N VAL A 92 -13.88 0.30 4.03
CA VAL A 92 -14.71 -0.90 3.84
C VAL A 92 -16.20 -0.59 3.97
N GLU A 93 -16.59 0.28 4.90
CA GLU A 93 -17.97 0.77 5.04
C GLU A 93 -18.43 1.57 3.82
N ASN A 94 -17.54 2.39 3.24
CA ASN A 94 -17.86 3.14 2.03
C ASN A 94 -18.08 2.21 0.83
N ASN A 95 -17.16 1.26 0.61
CA ASN A 95 -17.27 0.26 -0.44
C ASN A 95 -16.45 -0.97 -0.07
N ILE A 96 -17.10 -2.13 -0.02
CA ILE A 96 -16.46 -3.41 0.31
C ILE A 96 -15.27 -3.74 -0.61
N ASN A 97 -15.26 -3.24 -1.85
CA ASN A 97 -14.17 -3.43 -2.80
C ASN A 97 -12.85 -2.79 -2.32
N ASN A 98 -12.92 -1.76 -1.48
CA ASN A 98 -11.73 -1.13 -0.89
C ASN A 98 -10.97 -2.06 0.06
N LEU A 99 -11.56 -3.19 0.48
CA LEU A 99 -10.87 -4.24 1.23
C LEU A 99 -9.61 -4.72 0.49
N THR A 100 -9.64 -4.75 -0.84
CA THR A 100 -8.50 -5.18 -1.66
C THR A 100 -7.29 -4.26 -1.55
N LEU A 101 -7.52 -2.98 -1.25
CA LEU A 101 -6.49 -1.95 -1.06
C LEU A 101 -5.81 -2.05 0.31
N ILE A 102 -6.44 -2.73 1.27
CA ILE A 102 -5.88 -2.93 2.59
C ILE A 102 -4.93 -4.13 2.54
N GLU A 103 -3.64 -3.90 2.73
CA GLU A 103 -2.66 -4.99 2.79
C GLU A 103 -2.79 -5.80 4.10
N GLN A 104 -3.05 -5.09 5.21
CA GLN A 104 -3.06 -5.66 6.56
C GLN A 104 -4.35 -5.25 7.28
N PRO A 105 -5.44 -5.98 7.06
CA PRO A 105 -6.71 -5.69 7.70
C PRO A 105 -6.59 -5.89 9.21
N THR A 106 -7.24 -5.00 9.95
CA THR A 106 -7.44 -5.16 11.40
C THR A 106 -8.46 -6.26 11.68
N GLU A 107 -8.45 -6.80 12.91
CA GLU A 107 -9.45 -7.77 13.34
C GLU A 107 -10.87 -7.23 13.21
N ASP A 108 -11.08 -5.96 13.56
CA ASP A 108 -12.40 -5.32 13.48
C ASP A 108 -12.90 -5.26 12.04
N VAL A 109 -12.04 -4.89 11.09
CA VAL A 109 -12.38 -4.91 9.65
C VAL A 109 -12.72 -6.32 9.19
N ALA A 110 -11.91 -7.31 9.58
CA ALA A 110 -12.18 -8.70 9.20
C ALA A 110 -13.52 -9.20 9.77
N ARG A 111 -13.81 -8.90 11.04
CA ARG A 111 -15.10 -9.26 11.67
C ARG A 111 -16.28 -8.56 11.00
N TYR A 112 -16.14 -7.27 10.71
CA TYR A 112 -17.17 -6.51 10.02
C TYR A 112 -17.52 -7.14 8.66
N VAL A 113 -16.49 -7.51 7.87
CA VAL A 113 -16.68 -8.19 6.58
C VAL A 113 -17.37 -9.54 6.77
N MET A 114 -16.91 -10.36 7.71
CA MET A 114 -17.50 -11.68 7.97
C MET A 114 -18.97 -11.61 8.40
N GLU A 115 -19.35 -10.59 9.17
CA GLU A 115 -20.72 -10.41 9.68
C GLU A 115 -21.66 -9.83 8.60
N HIS A 116 -21.21 -8.82 7.86
CA HIS A 116 -22.08 -8.05 6.98
C HIS A 116 -22.00 -8.48 5.51
N ARG A 117 -20.87 -9.06 5.08
CA ARG A 117 -20.57 -9.42 3.68
C ARG A 117 -19.72 -10.71 3.65
N PRO A 118 -20.22 -11.85 4.19
CA PRO A 118 -19.44 -13.10 4.26
C PRO A 118 -18.97 -13.60 2.89
N GLU A 119 -19.68 -13.31 1.81
CA GLU A 119 -19.28 -13.60 0.42
C GLU A 119 -17.96 -12.92 0.01
N CYS A 120 -17.58 -11.85 0.73
CA CYS A 120 -16.35 -11.11 0.55
C CYS A 120 -15.20 -11.63 1.41
N ALA A 121 -15.43 -12.60 2.30
CA ALA A 121 -14.42 -13.11 3.24
C ALA A 121 -13.17 -13.66 2.52
N ARG A 122 -13.33 -14.18 1.30
CA ARG A 122 -12.23 -14.64 0.43
C ARG A 122 -11.18 -13.56 0.11
N TRP A 123 -11.55 -12.28 0.18
CA TRP A 123 -10.66 -11.16 -0.11
C TRP A 123 -9.96 -10.60 1.14
N ILE A 124 -10.26 -11.12 2.32
CA ILE A 124 -9.58 -10.71 3.56
C ILE A 124 -8.16 -11.27 3.54
N LYS A 125 -7.16 -10.39 3.49
CA LYS A 125 -5.73 -10.76 3.63
C LYS A 125 -5.42 -11.14 5.09
N SER A 126 -5.68 -12.39 5.45
CA SER A 126 -5.67 -12.84 6.86
C SER A 126 -4.28 -13.18 7.42
N SER A 127 -3.19 -12.99 6.68
CA SER A 127 -1.84 -13.50 7.03
C SER A 127 -1.32 -12.99 8.38
N ARG A 128 -1.69 -11.77 8.78
CA ARG A 128 -1.29 -11.13 10.04
C ARG A 128 -2.36 -11.17 11.14
N LEU A 129 -3.54 -11.74 10.87
CA LEU A 129 -4.61 -11.88 11.85
C LEU A 129 -4.32 -13.03 12.84
N PRO A 130 -4.97 -13.07 14.02
CA PRO A 130 -4.84 -14.21 14.93
C PRO A 130 -5.25 -15.52 14.25
N LYS A 131 -4.54 -16.62 14.56
CA LYS A 131 -4.79 -17.95 13.97
C LYS A 131 -6.27 -18.35 14.03
N LYS A 132 -6.93 -18.10 15.17
CA LYS A 132 -8.37 -18.36 15.36
C LYS A 132 -9.21 -17.71 14.26
N LEU A 133 -9.01 -16.41 14.02
CA LEU A 133 -9.75 -15.66 13.01
C LEU A 133 -9.41 -16.13 11.58
N GLN A 134 -8.16 -16.53 11.33
CA GLN A 134 -7.78 -17.13 10.04
C GLN A 134 -8.56 -18.43 9.75
N LEU A 135 -8.77 -19.27 10.77
CA LEU A 135 -9.56 -20.50 10.65
C LEU A 135 -11.03 -20.18 10.37
N GLU A 136 -11.61 -19.22 11.11
CA GLU A 136 -12.99 -18.77 10.90
C GLU A 136 -13.20 -18.26 9.46
N ILE A 137 -12.29 -17.42 8.95
CA ILE A 137 -12.34 -16.93 7.56
C ILE A 137 -12.26 -18.09 6.56
N LYS A 138 -11.36 -19.06 6.78
CA LYS A 138 -11.23 -20.23 5.89
C LYS A 138 -12.52 -21.06 5.81
N LEU A 139 -13.23 -21.22 6.93
CA LEU A 139 -14.49 -21.97 6.96
C LEU A 139 -15.61 -21.29 6.16
N LEU A 140 -15.55 -19.96 5.96
CA LEU A 140 -16.51 -19.21 5.16
C LEU A 140 -16.25 -19.26 3.65
N ILE A 141 -15.07 -19.74 3.23
CA ILE A 141 -14.65 -19.75 1.81
C ILE A 141 -14.91 -21.12 1.15
N ILE A 142 -15.27 -22.14 1.93
CA ILE A 142 -15.58 -23.51 1.49
C ILE A 142 -16.98 -23.55 0.88
#